data_AF-A0A1K1S636-F1
#
_entry.id   AF-A0A1K1S636-F1
#
_cell.length_a   1.000
_cell.length_b   1.000
_cell.length_c   1.000
_cell.angle_alpha   90.00
_cell.angle_beta   90.00
_cell.angle_gamma   90.00
#
_symmetry.space_group_name_H-M   'P 1'
#
loop_
_entity.id
_entity.type
_entity.pdbx_description
1 polymer ?
#
loop_
_entity_poly.entity_id
_entity_poly.type
_entity_poly.pdbx_seq_one_letter_code
_entity_poly.pdbx_strand_id
1 'polypeptide(L)'
;MKSILLVLTLMCTVVFSSRAQYYNDVVSAHFNAPQNVNGIKIKTNLPFIEGVAMPTIMIEGYDYNKGKGGPIDLKLTWYVYENKFNSATVSSSGMVNPPVTLANENGKVSIFLDYKAYYMRFHIRAYAKGLSRDTVTSFMGWTVVDSTLIPEATNVTRVSYKNAFTGIVNLQDSITATNGKLGINTLSPRAPLDVATVANDTISSVLGRLTEGNTVGDGTYLGVKTFKANADYIPSFGLISKYGGTLNCGIIFNKGTSVAGYLTFLTNTGIEQMRLDANGNLLIGVKTAGAFKLAVAGTIGAKKLTITQSGWADYVFHPDYKLPSLAEVEAHIQANHRLPEIPSEKEIYEKGLDVAEMQKLQMQKIEELTLYLIEEHKANLKLQEEVAELKKKLENK
;
A
#
# COMPACT_ATOMS: atom_id res chain seq x y z
N MET A 1 1.08 58.76 -87.29
CA MET A 1 0.38 59.64 -86.33
C MET A 1 -0.23 58.78 -85.24
N LYS A 2 0.21 59.01 -84.00
CA LYS A 2 -0.55 58.97 -82.75
C LYS A 2 -1.43 57.75 -82.45
N SER A 3 -0.98 57.03 -81.40
CA SER A 3 -1.77 56.63 -80.23
C SER A 3 -2.79 55.50 -80.39
N ILE A 4 -2.58 54.39 -79.67
CA ILE A 4 -3.26 54.13 -78.40
C ILE A 4 -2.61 52.91 -77.73
N LEU A 5 -2.10 53.20 -76.53
CA LEU A 5 -1.60 52.30 -75.51
C LEU A 5 -2.83 51.69 -74.82
N LEU A 6 -3.01 50.37 -74.85
CA LEU A 6 -3.88 49.69 -73.89
C LEU A 6 -3.02 48.71 -73.09
N VAL A 7 -2.70 49.16 -71.88
CA VAL A 7 -1.99 48.40 -70.85
C VAL A 7 -2.92 47.28 -70.38
N LEU A 8 -2.63 46.05 -70.78
CA LEU A 8 -3.17 44.86 -70.13
C LEU A 8 -2.24 44.54 -68.95
N THR A 9 -2.53 45.12 -67.78
CA THR A 9 -1.85 44.76 -66.53
C THR A 9 -2.24 43.34 -66.17
N LEU A 10 -1.41 42.38 -66.58
CA LEU A 10 -1.43 41.01 -66.09
C LEU A 10 -1.08 41.06 -64.60
N MET A 11 -2.11 41.12 -63.75
CA MET A 11 -1.97 40.97 -62.31
C MET A 11 -1.68 39.49 -62.03
N CYS A 12 -0.44 39.06 -62.32
CA CYS A 12 0.09 37.81 -61.83
C CYS A 12 0.29 37.95 -60.32
N THR A 13 -0.75 37.61 -59.56
CA THR A 13 -0.62 37.30 -58.14
C THR A 13 0.25 36.05 -58.01
N VAL A 14 1.57 36.28 -57.91
CA VAL A 14 2.50 35.23 -57.49
C VAL A 14 2.16 34.92 -56.03
N VAL A 15 1.35 33.88 -55.82
CA VAL A 15 1.15 33.30 -54.50
C VAL A 15 2.47 32.64 -54.12
N PHE A 16 3.35 33.37 -53.42
CA PHE A 16 4.50 32.77 -52.78
C PHE A 16 3.97 31.82 -51.70
N SER A 17 4.14 30.51 -51.90
CA SER A 17 4.00 29.56 -50.81
C SER A 17 4.99 29.97 -49.73
N SER A 18 4.50 30.41 -48.57
CA SER A 18 5.34 30.67 -47.39
C SER A 18 6.07 29.37 -47.04
N ARG A 19 7.39 29.40 -47.19
CA ARG A 19 8.25 28.29 -46.75
C ARG A 19 8.39 28.39 -45.24
N ALA A 20 8.51 27.24 -44.57
CA ALA A 20 8.84 27.23 -43.17
C ALA A 20 10.15 28.02 -42.92
N GLN A 21 10.15 28.86 -41.90
CA GLN A 21 11.24 29.77 -41.59
C GLN A 21 11.83 29.49 -40.20
N TYR A 22 13.15 29.61 -40.14
CA TYR A 22 13.92 29.52 -38.90
C TYR A 22 14.43 30.92 -38.54
N TYR A 23 14.20 31.34 -37.31
CA TYR A 23 14.66 32.61 -36.74
C TYR A 23 15.70 32.28 -35.65
N ASN A 24 16.98 32.34 -36.02
CA ASN A 24 18.09 31.91 -35.17
C ASN A 24 18.38 32.85 -33.99
N ASP A 25 18.02 34.12 -34.07
CA ASP A 25 18.36 35.12 -33.04
C ASP A 25 17.17 36.04 -32.81
N VAL A 26 16.16 35.55 -32.08
CA VAL A 26 14.96 36.35 -31.76
C VAL A 26 15.27 37.38 -30.68
N VAL A 27 15.87 36.91 -29.57
CA VAL A 27 16.35 37.76 -28.47
C VAL A 27 17.30 36.98 -27.57
N SER A 28 18.30 37.66 -27.02
CA SER A 28 19.18 37.13 -25.98
C SER A 28 19.07 37.98 -24.73
N ALA A 29 19.11 37.35 -23.56
CA ALA A 29 18.96 38.05 -22.28
C ALA A 29 19.84 37.44 -21.20
N HIS A 30 20.18 38.27 -20.21
CA HIS A 30 20.89 37.86 -19.02
C HIS A 30 20.25 38.48 -17.79
N PHE A 31 20.25 37.74 -16.68
CA PHE A 31 19.71 38.17 -15.40
C PHE A 31 20.67 37.83 -14.27
N ASN A 32 20.92 38.79 -13.40
CA ASN A 32 21.77 38.65 -12.23
C ASN A 32 20.95 38.90 -10.98
N ALA A 33 21.07 38.08 -9.95
CA ALA A 33 20.62 38.46 -8.63
C ALA A 33 21.40 39.70 -8.14
N PRO A 34 20.76 40.65 -7.43
CA PRO A 34 19.37 40.61 -6.95
C PRO A 34 18.33 41.17 -7.94
N GLN A 35 18.69 41.45 -9.19
CA GLN A 35 17.89 42.19 -10.17
C GLN A 35 16.73 41.39 -10.81
N ASN A 36 16.56 40.11 -10.47
CA ASN A 36 15.42 39.30 -10.90
C ASN A 36 14.53 38.99 -9.69
N VAL A 37 13.55 39.86 -9.46
CA VAL A 37 12.67 39.85 -8.29
C VAL A 37 11.31 39.24 -8.63
N ASN A 38 10.81 39.51 -9.84
CA ASN A 38 9.44 39.22 -10.24
C ASN A 38 9.34 38.00 -11.16
N GLY A 39 10.42 37.65 -11.87
CA GLY A 39 10.46 36.60 -12.87
C GLY A 39 10.67 37.16 -14.27
N ILE A 40 10.92 36.29 -15.24
CA ILE A 40 11.33 36.70 -16.59
C ILE A 40 10.11 36.78 -17.50
N LYS A 41 9.75 37.98 -17.93
CA LYS A 41 8.73 38.19 -18.96
C LYS A 41 9.38 38.45 -20.32
N ILE A 42 9.07 37.59 -21.27
CA ILE A 42 9.43 37.74 -22.69
C ILE A 42 8.23 38.38 -23.39
N LYS A 43 8.40 39.65 -23.79
CA LYS A 43 7.43 40.41 -24.57
C LYS A 43 7.67 40.10 -26.04
N THR A 44 6.75 39.34 -26.64
CA THR A 44 6.85 38.96 -28.05
C THR A 44 6.18 39.99 -28.96
N ASN A 45 6.48 39.92 -30.26
CA ASN A 45 5.70 40.58 -31.30
C ASN A 45 4.75 39.61 -32.03
N LEU A 46 4.50 38.43 -31.46
CA LEU A 46 3.52 37.49 -32.00
C LEU A 46 2.11 37.98 -31.69
N PRO A 47 1.25 38.17 -32.70
CA PRO A 47 -0.11 38.59 -32.47
C PRO A 47 -0.93 37.46 -31.81
N PHE A 48 -1.78 37.82 -30.85
CA PHE A 48 -2.77 36.92 -30.28
C PHE A 48 -4.04 36.96 -31.14
N ILE A 49 -3.99 36.30 -32.29
CA ILE A 49 -5.12 36.22 -33.24
C ILE A 49 -5.22 34.81 -33.80
N GLU A 50 -6.43 34.43 -34.20
CA GLU A 50 -6.69 33.13 -34.83
C GLU A 50 -5.99 33.00 -36.19
N GLY A 51 -5.54 31.78 -36.50
CA GLY A 51 -4.95 31.45 -37.80
C GLY A 51 -3.50 31.93 -38.00
N VAL A 52 -2.82 32.34 -36.94
CA VAL A 52 -1.34 32.48 -36.89
C VAL A 52 -0.73 31.11 -36.66
N ALA A 53 0.41 30.81 -37.28
CA ALA A 53 0.95 29.44 -37.23
C ALA A 53 1.28 29.00 -35.80
N MET A 54 1.54 27.71 -35.65
CA MET A 54 2.03 27.07 -34.43
C MET A 54 3.54 27.31 -34.31
N PRO A 55 4.03 28.35 -33.59
CA PRO A 55 5.47 28.52 -33.45
C PRO A 55 6.02 27.40 -32.57
N THR A 56 7.29 27.06 -32.82
CA THR A 56 8.14 26.41 -31.82
C THR A 56 9.12 27.45 -31.34
N ILE A 57 9.03 27.81 -30.06
CA ILE A 57 9.96 28.73 -29.40
C ILE A 57 10.97 27.89 -28.63
N MET A 58 12.24 28.03 -28.96
CA MET A 58 13.36 27.38 -28.29
C MET A 58 14.03 28.38 -27.37
N ILE A 59 14.12 28.07 -26.08
CA ILE A 59 14.82 28.88 -25.07
C ILE A 59 16.00 28.05 -24.57
N GLU A 60 17.21 28.49 -24.89
CA GLU A 60 18.42 27.71 -24.69
C GLU A 60 19.48 28.55 -23.96
N GLY A 61 20.14 27.97 -22.95
CA GLY A 61 21.06 28.72 -22.11
C GLY A 61 21.53 27.98 -20.86
N TYR A 62 21.85 28.72 -19.81
CA TYR A 62 22.24 28.18 -18.52
C TYR A 62 21.89 29.12 -17.36
N ASP A 63 21.81 28.56 -16.15
CA ASP A 63 21.86 29.31 -14.89
C ASP A 63 22.97 28.71 -14.02
N TYR A 64 23.77 29.54 -13.37
CA TYR A 64 24.76 29.06 -12.41
C TYR A 64 24.14 28.74 -11.04
N ASN A 65 23.09 29.47 -10.63
CA ASN A 65 22.40 29.36 -9.33
C ASN A 65 23.27 28.87 -8.15
N LYS A 66 24.40 29.57 -7.90
CA LYS A 66 25.37 29.24 -6.83
C LYS A 66 25.86 27.78 -6.89
N GLY A 67 26.17 27.29 -8.08
CA GLY A 67 26.62 25.91 -8.33
C GLY A 67 25.48 24.87 -8.31
N LYS A 68 24.22 25.30 -8.13
CA LYS A 68 23.02 24.43 -8.18
C LYS A 68 22.19 24.63 -9.45
N GLY A 69 22.62 25.52 -10.33
CA GLY A 69 21.96 25.74 -11.62
C GLY A 69 22.39 24.69 -12.65
N GLY A 70 21.96 24.86 -13.88
CA GLY A 70 22.26 23.92 -14.96
C GLY A 70 21.87 24.46 -16.32
N PRO A 71 21.97 23.61 -17.37
CA PRO A 71 21.54 23.97 -18.71
C PRO A 71 20.03 24.23 -18.77
N ILE A 72 19.64 25.18 -19.62
CA ILE A 72 18.28 25.50 -20.00
C ILE A 72 18.10 25.02 -21.45
N ASP A 73 17.08 24.21 -21.70
CA ASP A 73 16.65 23.84 -23.05
C ASP A 73 15.14 23.57 -23.01
N LEU A 74 14.36 24.61 -23.31
CA LEU A 74 12.90 24.57 -23.33
C LEU A 74 12.42 24.72 -24.77
N LYS A 75 11.46 23.88 -25.18
CA LYS A 75 10.77 24.00 -26.46
C LYS A 75 9.28 24.17 -26.21
N LEU A 76 8.74 25.31 -26.59
CA LEU A 76 7.38 25.73 -26.32
C LEU A 76 6.60 25.82 -27.63
N THR A 77 5.40 25.24 -27.66
CA THR A 77 4.48 25.32 -28.80
C THR A 77 3.09 25.69 -28.33
N TRP A 78 2.35 26.45 -29.13
CA TRP A 78 0.94 26.74 -28.91
C TRP A 78 0.26 27.12 -30.22
N TYR A 79 -1.06 27.28 -30.17
CA TYR A 79 -1.89 27.78 -31.26
C TYR A 79 -3.00 28.66 -30.68
N VAL A 80 -3.37 29.75 -31.36
CA VAL A 80 -4.50 30.60 -30.94
C VAL A 80 -5.74 30.23 -31.76
N TYR A 81 -6.80 29.83 -31.06
CA TYR A 81 -8.09 29.44 -31.65
C TYR A 81 -9.23 29.74 -30.70
N GLU A 82 -10.34 30.24 -31.25
CA GLU A 82 -11.48 30.75 -30.47
C GLU A 82 -11.03 31.72 -29.37
N ASN A 83 -10.09 32.61 -29.73
CA ASN A 83 -9.41 33.54 -28.82
C ASN A 83 -8.82 32.90 -27.54
N LYS A 84 -8.31 31.65 -27.61
CA LYS A 84 -7.64 30.94 -26.50
C LYS A 84 -6.35 30.27 -26.95
N PHE A 85 -5.41 30.09 -26.01
CA PHE A 85 -4.24 29.23 -26.23
C PHE A 85 -4.66 27.76 -26.21
N ASN A 86 -4.57 27.12 -27.37
CA ASN A 86 -4.85 25.71 -27.59
C ASN A 86 -3.54 24.93 -27.75
N SER A 87 -3.54 23.69 -27.26
CA SER A 87 -2.39 22.78 -27.31
C SER A 87 -1.08 23.41 -26.84
N ALA A 88 -1.15 24.32 -25.88
CA ALA A 88 0.03 24.95 -25.29
C ALA A 88 0.82 23.90 -24.49
N THR A 89 2.04 23.63 -24.91
CA THR A 89 2.90 22.61 -24.28
C THR A 89 4.35 23.05 -24.28
N VAL A 90 5.07 22.71 -23.21
CA VAL A 90 6.52 22.88 -23.13
C VAL A 90 7.19 21.52 -22.91
N SER A 91 8.27 21.24 -23.62
CA SER A 91 9.17 20.11 -23.36
C SER A 91 10.52 20.65 -22.90
N SER A 92 11.27 19.86 -22.11
CA SER A 92 12.60 20.26 -21.64
C SER A 92 13.57 19.10 -21.70
N SER A 93 14.76 19.37 -22.26
CA SER A 93 15.96 18.52 -22.14
C SER A 93 16.98 19.12 -21.14
N GLY A 94 16.75 20.34 -20.66
CA GLY A 94 17.59 21.01 -19.67
C GLY A 94 17.19 20.70 -18.23
N MET A 95 18.07 21.07 -17.29
CA MET A 95 17.89 20.91 -15.84
C MET A 95 16.98 22.01 -15.25
N VAL A 96 17.02 23.21 -15.83
CA VAL A 96 16.26 24.37 -15.34
C VAL A 96 14.88 24.40 -16.03
N ASN A 97 13.83 24.13 -15.27
CA ASN A 97 12.46 23.91 -15.75
C ASN A 97 11.43 24.81 -15.02
N PRO A 98 11.48 26.14 -15.24
CA PRO A 98 10.61 27.07 -14.54
C PRO A 98 9.14 26.91 -14.95
N PRO A 99 8.17 27.23 -14.07
CA PRO A 99 6.79 27.38 -14.50
C PRO A 99 6.66 28.37 -15.66
N VAL A 100 5.93 27.96 -16.70
CA VAL A 100 5.72 28.77 -17.91
C VAL A 100 4.25 29.18 -18.01
N THR A 101 4.01 30.45 -18.28
CA THR A 101 2.67 31.00 -18.51
C THR A 101 2.65 31.77 -19.83
N LEU A 102 1.60 31.54 -20.64
CA LEU A 102 1.26 32.35 -21.80
C LEU A 102 0.15 33.33 -21.43
N ALA A 103 0.20 34.55 -21.97
CA ALA A 103 -0.88 35.52 -21.80
C ALA A 103 -1.03 36.39 -23.04
N ASN A 104 -2.21 36.97 -23.23
CA ASN A 104 -2.44 38.04 -24.19
C ASN A 104 -2.28 39.40 -23.47
N GLU A 105 -1.23 40.14 -23.81
CA GLU A 105 -0.99 41.51 -23.36
C GLU A 105 -1.10 42.45 -24.56
N ASN A 106 -2.11 43.31 -24.59
CA ASN A 106 -2.32 44.31 -25.65
C ASN A 106 -2.35 43.73 -27.08
N GLY A 107 -2.99 42.56 -27.26
CA GLY A 107 -3.13 41.89 -28.56
C GLY A 107 -1.88 41.09 -28.99
N LYS A 108 -0.88 40.96 -28.12
CA LYS A 108 0.35 40.20 -28.36
C LYS A 108 0.51 39.10 -27.32
N VAL A 109 1.19 38.03 -27.72
CA VAL A 109 1.53 36.93 -26.80
C VAL A 109 2.69 37.35 -25.90
N SER A 110 2.57 37.11 -24.61
CA SER A 110 3.67 37.22 -23.64
C SER A 110 3.95 35.84 -23.05
N ILE A 111 5.24 35.52 -22.92
CA ILE A 111 5.71 34.30 -22.27
C ILE A 111 6.33 34.71 -20.94
N PHE A 112 5.82 34.18 -19.84
CA PHE A 112 6.32 34.45 -18.50
C PHE A 112 6.94 33.19 -17.90
N LEU A 113 8.20 33.29 -17.50
CA LEU A 113 8.92 32.27 -16.75
C LEU A 113 8.96 32.71 -15.29
N ASP A 114 8.20 32.03 -14.44
CA ASP A 114 8.14 32.31 -13.00
C ASP A 114 9.40 31.76 -12.31
N TYR A 115 10.51 32.45 -12.50
CA TYR A 115 11.84 32.00 -12.07
C TYR A 115 12.75 33.16 -11.72
N LYS A 116 13.17 33.19 -10.46
CA LYS A 116 14.06 34.20 -9.90
C LYS A 116 15.50 33.72 -10.02
N ALA A 117 16.06 33.90 -11.20
CA ALA A 117 17.40 33.47 -11.55
C ALA A 117 18.48 34.21 -10.75
N TYR A 118 19.52 33.47 -10.35
CA TYR A 118 20.71 34.05 -9.74
C TYR A 118 21.71 34.57 -10.79
N TYR A 119 22.00 33.76 -11.82
CA TYR A 119 22.94 34.13 -12.86
C TYR A 119 22.59 33.37 -14.15
N MET A 120 21.48 33.77 -14.77
CA MET A 120 20.90 33.10 -15.94
C MET A 120 21.21 33.85 -17.23
N ARG A 121 21.55 33.10 -18.27
CA ARG A 121 21.82 33.59 -19.61
C ARG A 121 21.12 32.67 -20.57
N PHE A 122 20.39 33.23 -21.52
CA PHE A 122 19.72 32.42 -22.52
C PHE A 122 19.53 33.23 -23.80
N HIS A 123 19.30 32.50 -24.88
CA HIS A 123 18.86 33.02 -26.15
C HIS A 123 17.56 32.33 -26.57
N ILE A 124 16.80 33.01 -27.40
CA ILE A 124 15.56 32.52 -27.96
C ILE A 124 15.71 32.37 -29.47
N ARG A 125 15.31 31.19 -29.96
CA ARG A 125 15.14 30.91 -31.38
C ARG A 125 13.70 30.53 -31.65
N ALA A 126 13.25 30.70 -32.88
CA ALA A 126 11.90 30.33 -33.26
C ALA A 126 11.87 29.58 -34.59
N TYR A 127 10.98 28.62 -34.69
CA TYR A 127 10.57 28.01 -35.95
C TYR A 127 9.07 28.27 -36.16
N ALA A 128 8.70 28.67 -37.37
CA ALA A 128 7.30 28.80 -37.75
C ALA A 128 7.11 28.43 -39.23
N LYS A 129 6.01 27.74 -39.54
CA LYS A 129 5.71 27.32 -40.93
C LYS A 129 5.28 28.49 -41.82
N GLY A 130 4.99 29.66 -41.24
CA GLY A 130 4.54 30.83 -41.99
C GLY A 130 3.15 30.58 -42.56
N LEU A 131 2.07 30.85 -41.81
CA LEU A 131 0.77 31.05 -42.46
C LEU A 131 0.73 32.45 -43.09
N SER A 132 -0.29 32.77 -43.89
CA SER A 132 -0.40 34.06 -44.60
C SER A 132 -0.35 35.31 -43.70
N ARG A 133 -0.40 35.13 -42.38
CA ARG A 133 -0.37 36.17 -41.34
C ARG A 133 0.88 36.15 -40.45
N ASP A 134 1.78 35.19 -40.60
CA ASP A 134 3.08 35.26 -39.93
C ASP A 134 4.02 36.12 -40.76
N THR A 135 4.56 37.16 -40.15
CA THR A 135 5.54 38.02 -40.80
C THR A 135 6.87 37.92 -40.08
N VAL A 136 7.96 38.18 -40.79
CA VAL A 136 9.31 38.26 -40.18
C VAL A 136 9.31 39.23 -38.98
N THR A 137 8.51 40.30 -39.06
CA THR A 137 8.36 41.28 -37.97
C THR A 137 7.78 40.68 -36.68
N SER A 138 7.01 39.59 -36.74
CA SER A 138 6.50 38.91 -35.55
C SER A 138 7.60 38.27 -34.70
N PHE A 139 8.77 38.01 -35.29
CA PHE A 139 9.93 37.37 -34.65
C PHE A 139 11.11 38.32 -34.45
N MET A 140 10.93 39.61 -34.72
CA MET A 140 11.95 40.65 -34.50
C MET A 140 11.56 41.54 -33.32
N GLY A 141 12.54 42.17 -32.68
CA GLY A 141 12.31 43.22 -31.68
C GLY A 141 11.61 42.75 -30.41
N TRP A 142 11.75 41.47 -30.06
CA TRP A 142 11.29 40.96 -28.77
C TRP A 142 12.16 41.55 -27.66
N THR A 143 11.57 41.71 -26.48
CA THR A 143 12.29 42.19 -25.30
C THR A 143 12.07 41.25 -24.14
N VAL A 144 13.04 41.20 -23.23
CA VAL A 144 12.96 40.39 -22.02
C VAL A 144 13.18 41.30 -20.83
N VAL A 145 12.28 41.24 -19.86
CA VAL A 145 12.27 42.14 -18.69
C VAL A 145 11.95 41.37 -17.41
N ASP A 146 12.48 41.83 -16.28
CA ASP A 146 12.05 41.37 -14.96
C ASP A 146 10.75 42.07 -14.57
N SER A 147 9.61 41.38 -14.75
CA SER A 147 8.30 41.93 -14.41
C SER A 147 7.25 40.82 -14.40
N THR A 148 6.19 41.02 -13.62
CA THR A 148 4.98 40.20 -13.72
C THR A 148 4.24 40.46 -15.03
N LEU A 149 3.23 39.64 -15.33
CA LEU A 149 2.21 39.99 -16.32
C LEU A 149 1.50 41.31 -15.92
N ILE A 150 1.04 42.09 -16.90
CA ILE A 150 0.25 43.30 -16.64
C ILE A 150 -1.11 42.93 -16.06
N PRO A 151 -1.72 43.82 -15.24
CA PRO A 151 -3.04 43.55 -14.65
C PRO A 151 -4.15 43.27 -15.69
N GLU A 152 -4.05 43.88 -16.88
CA GLU A 152 -5.03 43.76 -17.96
C GLU A 152 -4.82 42.52 -18.85
N ALA A 153 -3.87 41.65 -18.50
CA ALA A 153 -3.57 40.46 -19.29
C ALA A 153 -4.80 39.54 -19.38
N THR A 154 -5.12 39.10 -20.59
CA THR A 154 -6.24 38.18 -20.85
C THR A 154 -5.72 36.82 -21.30
N ASN A 155 -6.56 35.77 -21.27
CA ASN A 155 -6.19 34.41 -21.69
C ASN A 155 -4.92 33.86 -20.99
N VAL A 156 -4.73 34.20 -19.71
CA VAL A 156 -3.59 33.73 -18.92
C VAL A 156 -3.65 32.22 -18.75
N THR A 157 -2.71 31.51 -19.36
CA THR A 157 -2.71 30.05 -19.48
C THR A 157 -1.40 29.49 -18.97
N ARG A 158 -1.45 28.71 -17.89
CA ARG A 158 -0.28 27.95 -17.40
C ARG A 158 0.00 26.79 -18.35
N VAL A 159 1.23 26.71 -18.83
CA VAL A 159 1.64 25.69 -19.80
C VAL A 159 2.13 24.44 -19.06
N SER A 160 1.62 23.28 -19.45
CA SER A 160 2.06 22.00 -18.88
C SER A 160 3.35 21.51 -19.54
N TYR A 161 4.28 21.01 -18.72
CA TYR A 161 5.42 20.25 -19.22
C TYR A 161 4.97 18.88 -19.73
N LYS A 162 5.35 18.53 -20.96
CA LYS A 162 5.09 17.23 -21.58
C LYS A 162 6.34 16.77 -22.31
N ASN A 163 6.95 15.69 -21.84
CA ASN A 163 7.98 14.94 -22.55
C ASN A 163 7.42 13.56 -22.88
N ALA A 164 7.61 13.10 -24.12
CA ALA A 164 7.29 11.74 -24.51
C ALA A 164 8.61 10.98 -24.72
N PHE A 165 8.76 9.86 -24.03
CA PHE A 165 9.91 8.99 -24.17
C PHE A 165 9.46 7.66 -24.77
N THR A 166 10.06 7.25 -25.89
CA THR A 166 9.90 5.90 -26.44
C THR A 166 11.02 5.02 -25.87
N GLY A 167 10.67 3.87 -25.29
CA GLY A 167 11.64 2.93 -24.73
C GLY A 167 11.80 3.06 -23.21
N ILE A 168 13.01 2.80 -22.71
CA ILE A 168 13.31 2.74 -21.28
C ILE A 168 13.65 4.15 -20.77
N VAL A 169 12.90 4.63 -19.76
CA VAL A 169 13.25 5.83 -19.00
C VAL A 169 14.04 5.39 -17.77
N ASN A 170 15.34 5.69 -17.76
CA ASN A 170 16.21 5.39 -16.63
C ASN A 170 16.40 6.67 -15.78
N LEU A 171 15.77 6.71 -14.61
CA LEU A 171 16.09 7.69 -13.57
C LEU A 171 17.07 6.99 -12.62
N GLN A 172 18.35 7.26 -12.86
CA GLN A 172 19.53 6.47 -12.48
C GLN A 172 19.60 6.05 -11.01
N ASP A 173 18.87 6.73 -10.12
CA ASP A 173 18.97 6.52 -8.68
C ASP A 173 17.78 5.81 -8.03
N SER A 174 16.60 5.72 -8.65
CA SER A 174 15.44 5.13 -7.92
C SER A 174 14.23 4.72 -8.75
N ILE A 175 14.11 5.07 -10.03
CA ILE A 175 12.85 4.81 -10.78
C ILE A 175 13.16 4.33 -12.19
N THR A 176 12.54 3.23 -12.60
CA THR A 176 12.63 2.71 -13.97
C THR A 176 11.24 2.45 -14.51
N ALA A 177 10.97 2.91 -15.73
CA ALA A 177 9.80 2.50 -16.50
C ALA A 177 10.29 1.71 -17.73
N THR A 178 10.04 0.40 -17.74
CA THR A 178 10.47 -0.51 -18.82
C THR A 178 9.41 -1.56 -19.08
N ASN A 179 9.13 -1.86 -20.35
CA ASN A 179 8.19 -2.92 -20.78
C ASN A 179 6.82 -2.87 -20.07
N GLY A 180 6.28 -1.67 -19.83
CA GLY A 180 4.99 -1.48 -19.15
C GLY A 180 5.01 -1.69 -17.63
N LYS A 181 6.19 -1.80 -17.02
CA LYS A 181 6.38 -1.97 -15.57
C LYS A 181 7.07 -0.75 -14.96
N LEU A 182 6.69 -0.42 -13.72
CA LEU A 182 7.28 0.62 -12.90
C LEU A 182 8.09 -0.01 -11.75
N GLY A 183 9.40 0.18 -11.79
CA GLY A 183 10.32 -0.19 -10.72
C GLY A 183 10.65 1.03 -9.85
N ILE A 184 10.60 0.87 -8.54
CA ILE A 184 11.16 1.80 -7.56
C ILE A 184 12.31 1.08 -6.84
N ASN A 185 13.50 1.67 -6.87
CA ASN A 185 14.78 1.09 -6.42
C ASN A 185 15.15 -0.24 -7.09
N THR A 186 14.60 -0.53 -8.27
CA THR A 186 14.96 -1.69 -9.09
C THR A 186 14.96 -1.31 -10.57
N LEU A 187 16.02 -1.70 -11.28
CA LEU A 187 16.15 -1.51 -12.73
C LEU A 187 15.53 -2.68 -13.52
N SER A 188 15.08 -3.73 -12.83
CA SER A 188 14.53 -4.95 -13.44
C SER A 188 13.21 -5.34 -12.78
N PRO A 189 12.15 -4.51 -12.91
CA PRO A 189 10.87 -4.77 -12.26
C PRO A 189 10.27 -6.10 -12.73
N ARG A 190 9.86 -6.92 -11.77
CA ARG A 190 9.29 -8.26 -12.01
C ARG A 190 7.77 -8.21 -12.10
N ALA A 191 7.13 -7.23 -11.48
CA ALA A 191 5.68 -6.96 -11.54
C ALA A 191 5.38 -5.58 -12.14
N PRO A 192 4.11 -5.26 -12.52
CA PRO A 192 3.74 -3.93 -13.01
C PRO A 192 4.14 -2.78 -12.07
N LEU A 193 4.12 -3.02 -10.76
CA LEU A 193 4.75 -2.18 -9.76
C LEU A 193 5.68 -3.06 -8.93
N ASP A 194 6.96 -2.72 -8.91
CA ASP A 194 7.98 -3.44 -8.14
C ASP A 194 8.76 -2.45 -7.28
N VAL A 195 8.58 -2.52 -5.96
CA VAL A 195 9.24 -1.64 -5.00
C VAL A 195 10.28 -2.45 -4.25
N ALA A 196 11.53 -2.30 -4.65
CA ALA A 196 12.64 -2.94 -3.97
C ALA A 196 13.14 -2.07 -2.81
N THR A 197 13.74 -2.70 -1.83
CA THR A 197 14.58 -2.02 -0.84
C THR A 197 15.86 -2.83 -0.65
N VAL A 198 16.97 -2.13 -0.50
CA VAL A 198 18.27 -2.72 -0.13
C VAL A 198 18.54 -2.60 1.37
N ALA A 199 17.69 -1.84 2.09
CA ALA A 199 17.83 -1.61 3.51
C ALA A 199 16.93 -2.55 4.32
N ASN A 200 17.54 -3.27 5.26
CA ASN A 200 16.82 -4.06 6.24
C ASN A 200 16.23 -3.16 7.33
N ASP A 201 15.17 -3.64 7.98
CA ASP A 201 14.49 -2.93 9.08
C ASP A 201 13.85 -1.58 8.69
N THR A 202 13.53 -1.40 7.40
CA THR A 202 12.97 -0.17 6.85
C THR A 202 11.58 -0.38 6.24
N ILE A 203 10.83 0.71 6.14
CA ILE A 203 9.58 0.72 5.39
C ILE A 203 9.92 0.72 3.90
N SER A 204 9.51 -0.33 3.19
CA SER A 204 9.72 -0.45 1.76
C SER A 204 8.66 0.33 0.99
N SER A 205 7.41 0.29 1.44
CA SER A 205 6.31 1.00 0.79
C SER A 205 5.20 1.36 1.78
N VAL A 206 4.60 2.53 1.62
CA VAL A 206 3.34 2.89 2.28
C VAL A 206 2.19 2.64 1.30
N LEU A 207 1.27 1.75 1.69
CA LEU A 207 0.12 1.34 0.87
C LEU A 207 -1.09 2.26 1.08
N GLY A 208 -1.22 2.84 2.28
CA GLY A 208 -2.25 3.82 2.61
C GLY A 208 -1.82 4.68 3.79
N ARG A 209 -2.19 5.96 3.77
CA ARG A 209 -1.83 6.94 4.81
C ARG A 209 -3.07 7.71 5.22
N LEU A 210 -3.22 7.93 6.52
CA LEU A 210 -4.30 8.74 7.09
C LEU A 210 -3.76 10.12 7.46
N THR A 211 -4.63 11.13 7.48
CA THR A 211 -4.30 12.50 7.93
C THR A 211 -4.14 12.56 9.45
N GLU A 212 -4.97 11.82 10.18
CA GLU A 212 -4.93 11.71 11.63
C GLU A 212 -3.59 11.10 12.09
N GLY A 213 -2.90 11.78 13.02
CA GLY A 213 -1.60 11.34 13.54
C GLY A 213 -0.44 11.43 12.53
N ASN A 214 -0.63 12.03 11.36
CA ASN A 214 0.41 12.09 10.32
C ASN A 214 1.52 13.12 10.57
N THR A 215 1.39 13.94 11.62
CA THR A 215 2.34 15.00 11.97
C THR A 215 3.42 14.53 12.95
N VAL A 216 3.34 13.29 13.45
CA VAL A 216 4.25 12.72 14.46
C VAL A 216 5.00 11.52 13.91
N GLY A 217 6.33 11.52 14.03
CA GLY A 217 7.19 10.42 13.56
C GLY A 217 6.96 10.09 12.09
N ASP A 218 6.83 8.79 11.77
CA ASP A 218 6.53 8.34 10.41
C ASP A 218 5.05 8.52 10.02
N GLY A 219 4.22 9.03 10.92
CA GLY A 219 2.79 9.25 10.74
C GLY A 219 1.93 8.01 10.94
N THR A 220 0.72 8.05 10.38
CA THR A 220 -0.28 6.97 10.46
C THR A 220 -0.46 6.32 9.10
N TYR A 221 -0.15 5.04 8.99
CA TYR A 221 -0.17 4.34 7.70
C TYR A 221 -0.31 2.82 7.83
N LEU A 222 -0.72 2.19 6.72
CA LEU A 222 -0.51 0.76 6.42
C LEU A 222 0.64 0.63 5.41
N GLY A 223 1.63 -0.20 5.71
CA GLY A 223 2.83 -0.31 4.87
C GLY A 223 3.49 -1.67 4.92
N VAL A 224 4.42 -1.88 3.99
CA VAL A 224 5.31 -3.03 3.93
C VAL A 224 6.61 -2.65 4.59
N LYS A 225 7.03 -3.44 5.59
CA LYS A 225 8.33 -3.29 6.27
C LYS A 225 9.20 -4.51 5.98
N THR A 226 10.46 -4.28 5.60
CA THR A 226 11.50 -5.32 5.67
C THR A 226 12.03 -5.43 7.07
N PHE A 227 12.45 -6.63 7.46
CA PHE A 227 13.12 -6.86 8.73
C PHE A 227 14.53 -7.38 8.51
N LYS A 228 15.42 -7.11 9.47
CA LYS A 228 16.75 -7.68 9.46
C LYS A 228 16.69 -9.16 9.84
N ALA A 229 17.25 -10.01 9.00
CA ALA A 229 17.45 -11.41 9.31
C ALA A 229 18.37 -11.59 10.54
N ASN A 230 17.91 -12.32 11.56
CA ASN A 230 18.75 -12.85 12.64
C ASN A 230 19.11 -14.34 12.35
N ALA A 231 19.93 -15.00 13.15
CA ALA A 231 20.41 -16.35 12.79
C ALA A 231 19.34 -17.46 12.86
N ASP A 232 18.29 -17.30 13.68
CA ASP A 232 17.45 -18.43 14.10
C ASP A 232 15.95 -18.29 13.78
N TYR A 233 15.43 -17.08 13.62
CA TYR A 233 14.01 -16.78 13.38
C TYR A 233 13.87 -15.47 12.61
N ILE A 234 13.84 -15.56 11.28
CA ILE A 234 14.06 -14.41 10.41
C ILE A 234 12.72 -13.80 9.99
N PRO A 235 12.22 -12.74 10.66
CA PRO A 235 11.20 -11.91 10.06
C PRO A 235 11.75 -11.43 8.71
N SER A 236 10.97 -11.64 7.65
CA SER A 236 11.39 -11.27 6.29
C SER A 236 10.71 -9.96 5.91
N PHE A 237 9.38 -10.01 5.80
CA PHE A 237 8.55 -8.85 5.53
C PHE A 237 7.35 -8.82 6.47
N GLY A 238 6.76 -7.65 6.66
CA GLY A 238 5.51 -7.53 7.38
C GLY A 238 4.63 -6.47 6.77
N LEU A 239 3.32 -6.72 6.84
CA LEU A 239 2.30 -5.69 6.69
C LEU A 239 2.11 -5.06 8.06
N ILE A 240 2.55 -3.82 8.22
CA ILE A 240 2.50 -3.11 9.49
C ILE A 240 1.56 -1.92 9.42
N SER A 241 0.88 -1.67 10.52
CA SER A 241 0.13 -0.44 10.74
C SER A 241 0.85 0.40 11.79
N LYS A 242 1.07 1.68 11.48
CA LYS A 242 1.51 2.68 12.45
C LYS A 242 0.40 3.67 12.73
N TYR A 243 0.34 4.16 13.95
CA TYR A 243 -0.54 5.23 14.38
C TYR A 243 0.28 6.28 15.15
N GLY A 244 0.28 7.52 14.67
CA GLY A 244 1.05 8.60 15.31
C GLY A 244 2.55 8.31 15.40
N GLY A 245 3.13 7.65 14.39
CA GLY A 245 4.56 7.28 14.37
C GLY A 245 4.92 6.01 15.17
N THR A 246 3.99 5.47 15.97
CA THR A 246 4.19 4.26 16.78
C THR A 246 3.67 3.02 16.04
N LEU A 247 4.36 1.89 16.14
CA LEU A 247 3.82 0.61 15.67
C LEU A 247 2.53 0.31 16.43
N ASN A 248 1.46 -0.02 15.71
CA ASN A 248 0.17 -0.38 16.33
C ASN A 248 0.00 -1.90 16.30
N CYS A 249 -0.03 -2.46 15.09
CA CYS A 249 -0.21 -3.88 14.83
C CYS A 249 0.49 -4.29 13.53
N GLY A 250 0.56 -5.59 13.27
CA GLY A 250 1.07 -6.09 12.00
C GLY A 250 0.95 -7.59 11.81
N ILE A 251 1.11 -8.03 10.57
CA ILE A 251 1.23 -9.43 10.19
C ILE A 251 2.63 -9.61 9.64
N ILE A 252 3.42 -10.48 10.28
CA ILE A 252 4.81 -10.73 9.90
C ILE A 252 4.92 -12.07 9.21
N PHE A 253 5.56 -12.04 8.05
CA PHE A 253 5.92 -13.19 7.25
C PHE A 253 7.35 -13.57 7.64
N ASN A 254 7.46 -14.62 8.45
CA ASN A 254 8.73 -15.12 8.93
C ASN A 254 9.17 -16.27 8.03
N LYS A 255 10.44 -16.28 7.61
CA LYS A 255 11.01 -17.46 6.97
C LYS A 255 11.51 -18.43 8.03
N GLY A 256 11.37 -19.73 7.79
CA GLY A 256 12.07 -20.76 8.55
C GLY A 256 13.48 -20.99 8.01
N THR A 257 14.04 -22.16 8.33
CA THR A 257 15.43 -22.51 8.06
C THR A 257 15.74 -22.80 6.59
N SER A 258 14.77 -23.29 5.80
CA SER A 258 14.97 -23.64 4.39
C SER A 258 14.03 -22.90 3.44
N VAL A 259 12.72 -23.15 3.52
CA VAL A 259 11.69 -22.52 2.66
C VAL A 259 10.35 -22.36 3.40
N ALA A 260 10.01 -23.29 4.30
CA ALA A 260 8.80 -23.20 5.11
C ALA A 260 8.88 -22.02 6.08
N GLY A 261 7.84 -21.19 6.12
CA GLY A 261 7.75 -20.02 6.99
C GLY A 261 6.64 -20.17 8.04
N TYR A 262 6.43 -19.12 8.82
CA TYR A 262 5.32 -19.03 9.76
C TYR A 262 4.79 -17.59 9.84
N LEU A 263 3.55 -17.45 10.26
CA LEU A 263 2.91 -16.14 10.40
C LEU A 263 2.84 -15.75 11.87
N THR A 264 3.16 -14.50 12.17
CA THR A 264 2.90 -13.91 13.48
C THR A 264 2.02 -12.67 13.36
N PHE A 265 1.14 -12.53 14.33
CA PHE A 265 0.20 -11.43 14.45
C PHE A 265 0.61 -10.59 15.65
N LEU A 266 0.97 -9.35 15.37
CA LEU A 266 1.38 -8.38 16.37
C LEU A 266 0.22 -7.45 16.69
N THR A 267 -0.03 -7.22 17.96
CA THR A 267 -0.91 -6.16 18.44
C THR A 267 -0.24 -5.45 19.62
N ASN A 268 -0.89 -4.46 20.22
CA ASN A 268 -0.38 -3.74 21.39
C ASN A 268 1.08 -3.32 21.21
N THR A 269 1.32 -2.50 20.19
CA THR A 269 2.63 -1.91 19.87
C THR A 269 3.73 -2.86 19.40
N GLY A 270 3.35 -3.99 18.81
CA GLY A 270 4.28 -4.91 18.16
C GLY A 270 4.53 -6.21 18.92
N ILE A 271 3.73 -6.49 19.95
CA ILE A 271 3.82 -7.72 20.72
C ILE A 271 3.14 -8.85 19.94
N GLU A 272 3.86 -9.95 19.72
CA GLU A 272 3.30 -11.18 19.16
C GLU A 272 2.25 -11.75 20.11
N GLN A 273 0.99 -11.79 19.67
CA GLN A 273 -0.12 -12.37 20.43
C GLN A 273 -0.57 -13.73 19.88
N MET A 274 -0.35 -13.96 18.58
CA MET A 274 -0.78 -15.16 17.89
C MET A 274 0.23 -15.57 16.83
N ARG A 275 0.37 -16.88 16.64
CA ARG A 275 1.24 -17.49 15.64
C ARG A 275 0.53 -18.64 14.95
N LEU A 276 0.67 -18.72 13.62
CA LEU A 276 0.45 -19.95 12.86
C LEU A 276 1.83 -20.49 12.50
N ASP A 277 2.26 -21.56 13.16
CA ASP A 277 3.62 -22.10 12.98
C ASP A 277 3.81 -22.82 11.63
N ALA A 278 5.05 -23.21 11.33
CA ALA A 278 5.39 -23.88 10.08
C ALA A 278 4.75 -25.27 9.91
N ASN A 279 4.23 -25.86 11.00
CA ASN A 279 3.52 -27.14 11.02
C ASN A 279 1.99 -26.96 10.96
N GLY A 280 1.52 -25.72 10.80
CA GLY A 280 0.10 -25.37 10.75
C GLY A 280 -0.60 -25.41 12.12
N ASN A 281 0.13 -25.35 13.23
CA ASN A 281 -0.47 -25.23 14.56
C ASN A 281 -0.80 -23.77 14.86
N LEU A 282 -1.92 -23.53 15.55
CA LEU A 282 -2.34 -22.21 16.02
C LEU A 282 -1.92 -22.03 17.48
N LEU A 283 -1.17 -20.96 17.75
CA LEU A 283 -0.65 -20.64 19.07
C LEU A 283 -1.17 -19.26 19.47
N ILE A 284 -1.72 -19.16 20.68
CA ILE A 284 -2.24 -17.91 21.27
C ILE A 284 -1.54 -17.68 22.60
N GLY A 285 -0.74 -16.63 22.69
CA GLY A 285 0.06 -16.32 23.89
C GLY A 285 1.23 -17.27 24.17
N VAL A 286 1.51 -18.23 23.28
CA VAL A 286 2.65 -19.17 23.38
C VAL A 286 3.45 -19.21 22.09
N LYS A 287 4.72 -19.63 22.17
CA LYS A 287 5.63 -19.70 21.01
C LYS A 287 5.93 -21.13 20.53
N THR A 288 5.57 -22.13 21.34
CA THR A 288 5.74 -23.55 21.03
C THR A 288 4.40 -24.26 21.20
N ALA A 289 4.05 -25.11 20.24
CA ALA A 289 2.78 -25.82 20.22
C ALA A 289 2.78 -27.06 21.12
N GLY A 290 3.97 -27.60 21.43
CA GLY A 290 4.09 -28.90 22.09
C GLY A 290 3.46 -30.00 21.23
N ALA A 291 2.58 -30.80 21.83
CA ALA A 291 1.81 -31.84 21.13
C ALA A 291 0.47 -31.34 20.55
N PHE A 292 0.13 -30.05 20.71
CA PHE A 292 -1.21 -29.55 20.42
C PHE A 292 -1.30 -28.86 19.06
N LYS A 293 -2.43 -29.04 18.37
CA LYS A 293 -2.77 -28.24 17.17
C LYS A 293 -3.22 -26.82 17.52
N LEU A 294 -3.84 -26.64 18.68
CA LEU A 294 -4.19 -25.35 19.26
C LEU A 294 -3.58 -25.27 20.67
N ALA A 295 -2.65 -24.35 20.88
CA ALA A 295 -2.04 -24.10 22.19
C ALA A 295 -2.38 -22.68 22.66
N VAL A 296 -2.95 -22.56 23.86
CA VAL A 296 -3.44 -21.28 24.41
C VAL A 296 -2.85 -21.06 25.79
N ALA A 297 -2.15 -19.95 26.00
CA ALA A 297 -1.80 -19.46 27.34
C ALA A 297 -2.97 -18.63 27.89
N GLY A 298 -3.78 -19.24 28.76
CA GLY A 298 -4.90 -18.57 29.41
C GLY A 298 -6.16 -19.43 29.38
N THR A 299 -7.31 -18.78 29.53
CA THR A 299 -8.62 -19.45 29.53
C THR A 299 -9.27 -19.40 28.15
N ILE A 300 -10.04 -20.45 27.82
CA ILE A 300 -10.83 -20.52 26.60
C ILE A 300 -12.31 -20.37 26.98
N GLY A 301 -12.97 -19.37 26.42
CA GLY A 301 -14.42 -19.21 26.52
C GLY A 301 -15.12 -19.86 25.33
N ALA A 302 -16.12 -20.71 25.59
CA ALA A 302 -16.93 -21.34 24.55
C ALA A 302 -18.41 -21.37 24.96
N LYS A 303 -19.32 -21.09 24.02
CA LYS A 303 -20.77 -21.25 24.26
C LYS A 303 -21.22 -22.71 24.22
N LYS A 304 -20.56 -23.52 23.38
CA LYS A 304 -20.79 -24.96 23.24
C LYS A 304 -19.47 -25.60 22.85
N LEU A 305 -19.15 -26.72 23.49
CA LEU A 305 -18.02 -27.57 23.17
C LEU A 305 -18.57 -28.94 22.79
N THR A 306 -18.10 -29.50 21.67
CA THR A 306 -18.46 -30.85 21.23
C THR A 306 -17.16 -31.60 21.00
N ILE A 307 -16.99 -32.71 21.71
CA ILE A 307 -15.78 -33.54 21.66
C ILE A 307 -16.15 -34.85 20.98
N THR A 308 -15.42 -35.20 19.92
CA THR A 308 -15.69 -36.38 19.09
C THR A 308 -14.71 -37.51 19.40
N GLN A 309 -14.66 -37.94 20.66
CA GLN A 309 -13.90 -39.12 21.05
C GLN A 309 -14.69 -40.40 20.71
N SER A 310 -13.96 -41.47 20.36
CA SER A 310 -14.52 -42.81 20.16
C SER A 310 -14.54 -43.62 21.46
N GLY A 311 -15.52 -44.51 21.61
CA GLY A 311 -15.57 -45.46 22.72
C GLY A 311 -16.17 -44.88 24.00
N TRP A 312 -17.39 -44.37 23.91
CA TRP A 312 -18.18 -43.96 25.07
C TRP A 312 -18.55 -45.19 25.92
N ALA A 313 -18.72 -44.99 27.22
CA ALA A 313 -19.01 -46.04 28.20
C ALA A 313 -20.47 -46.55 28.08
N ASP A 314 -20.82 -47.21 26.98
CA ASP A 314 -22.14 -47.87 26.79
C ASP A 314 -22.09 -49.37 27.15
N TYR A 315 -20.89 -49.87 27.47
CA TYR A 315 -20.65 -51.29 27.71
C TYR A 315 -21.05 -51.76 29.12
N VAL A 316 -21.34 -50.86 30.07
CA VAL A 316 -21.63 -51.24 31.47
C VAL A 316 -22.93 -52.03 31.56
N PHE A 317 -23.89 -51.75 30.68
CA PHE A 317 -25.16 -52.47 30.60
C PHE A 317 -25.10 -53.76 29.77
N HIS A 318 -23.95 -54.10 29.20
CA HIS A 318 -23.82 -55.35 28.45
C HIS A 318 -23.84 -56.56 29.40
N PRO A 319 -24.45 -57.70 29.01
CA PRO A 319 -24.52 -58.90 29.86
C PRO A 319 -23.15 -59.44 30.30
N ASP A 320 -22.12 -59.21 29.49
CA ASP A 320 -20.76 -59.69 29.76
C ASP A 320 -19.94 -58.73 30.65
N TYR A 321 -20.52 -57.58 31.03
CA TYR A 321 -19.85 -56.62 31.89
C TYR A 321 -19.77 -57.17 33.32
N LYS A 322 -18.55 -57.24 33.84
CA LYS A 322 -18.29 -57.66 35.22
C LYS A 322 -18.36 -56.45 36.13
N LEU A 323 -19.56 -56.18 36.66
CA LEU A 323 -19.76 -55.18 37.70
C LEU A 323 -18.89 -55.57 38.93
N PRO A 324 -17.98 -54.68 39.39
CA PRO A 324 -17.24 -54.92 40.62
C PRO A 324 -18.21 -55.15 41.80
N SER A 325 -17.78 -55.84 42.84
CA SER A 325 -18.59 -55.88 44.07
C SER A 325 -18.41 -54.60 44.88
N LEU A 326 -19.43 -54.19 45.65
CA LEU A 326 -19.32 -53.03 46.55
C LEU A 326 -18.20 -53.21 47.59
N ALA A 327 -17.90 -54.44 48.00
CA ALA A 327 -16.78 -54.74 48.90
C ALA A 327 -15.41 -54.48 48.24
N GLU A 328 -15.25 -54.82 46.96
CA GLU A 328 -14.03 -54.50 46.20
C GLU A 328 -13.88 -52.98 45.99
N VAL A 329 -14.98 -52.30 45.69
CA VAL A 329 -15.00 -50.84 45.55
C VAL A 329 -14.64 -50.16 46.87
N GLU A 330 -15.24 -50.59 47.99
CA GLU A 330 -14.93 -50.09 49.33
C GLU A 330 -13.46 -50.29 49.68
N ALA A 331 -12.93 -51.50 49.48
CA ALA A 331 -11.53 -51.80 49.70
C ALA A 331 -10.60 -50.89 48.87
N HIS A 332 -10.96 -50.62 47.61
CA HIS A 332 -10.21 -49.71 46.75
C HIS A 332 -10.25 -48.27 47.27
N ILE A 333 -11.41 -47.78 47.71
CA ILE A 333 -11.58 -46.43 48.26
C ILE A 333 -10.78 -46.29 49.56
N GLN A 334 -10.82 -47.29 50.46
CA GLN A 334 -10.04 -47.25 51.71
C GLN A 334 -8.53 -47.23 51.44
N ALA A 335 -8.07 -47.95 50.42
CA ALA A 335 -6.65 -48.02 50.07
C ALA A 335 -6.14 -46.81 49.26
N ASN A 336 -6.97 -46.23 48.39
CA ASN A 336 -6.54 -45.24 47.39
C ASN A 336 -7.21 -43.87 47.53
N HIS A 337 -8.22 -43.75 48.39
CA HIS A 337 -9.03 -42.54 48.60
C HIS A 337 -9.67 -41.98 47.32
N ARG A 338 -9.98 -42.85 46.35
CA ARG A 338 -10.61 -42.52 45.07
C ARG A 338 -11.41 -43.72 44.53
N LEU A 339 -12.28 -43.47 43.56
CA LEU A 339 -12.94 -44.54 42.81
C LEU A 339 -11.96 -45.25 41.87
N PRO A 340 -12.18 -46.54 41.56
CA PRO A 340 -11.41 -47.25 40.55
C PRO A 340 -11.36 -46.50 39.22
N GLU A 341 -10.22 -46.57 38.51
CA GLU A 341 -9.96 -45.97 37.19
C GLU A 341 -9.92 -44.43 37.14
N ILE A 342 -10.39 -43.74 38.18
CA ILE A 342 -10.32 -42.29 38.25
C ILE A 342 -8.87 -41.85 38.54
N PRO A 343 -8.28 -40.95 37.74
CA PRO A 343 -6.93 -40.46 37.99
C PRO A 343 -6.85 -39.71 39.32
N SER A 344 -5.69 -39.78 39.96
CA SER A 344 -5.44 -39.12 41.24
C SER A 344 -5.21 -37.64 41.01
N GLU A 345 -5.41 -36.84 42.05
CA GLU A 345 -5.08 -35.41 42.01
C GLU A 345 -3.62 -35.18 41.57
N LYS A 346 -2.70 -36.00 42.06
CA LYS A 346 -1.28 -35.95 41.66
C LYS A 346 -1.10 -36.20 40.16
N GLU A 347 -1.76 -37.22 39.61
CA GLU A 347 -1.69 -37.52 38.17
C GLU A 347 -2.27 -36.38 37.32
N ILE A 348 -3.39 -35.80 37.76
CA ILE A 348 -4.03 -34.65 37.08
C ILE A 348 -3.11 -33.42 37.13
N TYR A 349 -2.49 -33.16 38.28
CA TYR A 349 -1.57 -32.03 38.44
C TYR A 349 -0.33 -32.17 37.55
N GLU A 350 0.23 -33.38 37.45
CA GLU A 350 1.45 -33.63 36.69
C GLU A 350 1.21 -33.71 35.17
N LYS A 351 0.08 -34.28 34.73
CA LYS A 351 -0.17 -34.61 33.31
C LYS A 351 -1.28 -33.78 32.66
N GLY A 352 -2.08 -33.07 33.46
CA GLY A 352 -3.33 -32.44 33.04
C GLY A 352 -4.51 -33.42 33.05
N LEU A 353 -5.72 -32.87 32.92
CA LEU A 353 -6.97 -33.63 32.83
C LEU A 353 -7.43 -33.72 31.38
N ASP A 354 -7.56 -34.94 30.85
CA ASP A 354 -8.32 -35.16 29.63
C ASP A 354 -9.82 -35.10 29.95
N VAL A 355 -10.45 -34.01 29.54
CA VAL A 355 -11.88 -33.75 29.80
C VAL A 355 -12.77 -34.80 29.13
N ALA A 356 -12.37 -35.31 27.97
CA ALA A 356 -13.15 -36.28 27.21
C ALA A 356 -13.14 -37.65 27.91
N GLU A 357 -11.94 -38.13 28.28
CA GLU A 357 -11.79 -39.40 28.99
C GLU A 357 -12.43 -39.32 30.38
N MET A 358 -12.30 -38.19 31.08
CA MET A 358 -12.94 -38.00 32.38
C MET A 358 -14.48 -38.03 32.27
N GLN A 359 -15.06 -37.41 31.24
CA GLN A 359 -16.52 -37.46 31.02
C GLN A 359 -17.00 -38.89 30.74
N LYS A 360 -16.22 -39.67 29.99
CA LYS A 360 -16.49 -41.09 29.73
C LYS A 360 -16.40 -41.92 31.03
N LEU A 361 -15.35 -41.74 31.83
CA LEU A 361 -15.21 -42.45 33.12
C LEU A 361 -16.33 -42.08 34.09
N GLN A 362 -16.71 -40.80 34.17
CA GLN A 362 -17.85 -40.36 34.98
C GLN A 362 -19.15 -41.04 34.54
N MET A 363 -19.38 -41.16 33.22
CA MET A 363 -20.53 -41.88 32.69
C MET A 363 -20.52 -43.35 33.11
N GLN A 364 -19.38 -44.04 32.99
CA GLN A 364 -19.23 -45.42 33.46
C GLN A 364 -19.60 -45.56 34.95
N LYS A 365 -19.11 -44.66 35.81
CA LYS A 365 -19.41 -44.73 37.25
C LYS A 365 -20.86 -44.41 37.58
N ILE A 366 -21.52 -43.55 36.82
CA ILE A 366 -22.95 -43.29 36.95
C ILE A 366 -23.76 -44.55 36.57
N GLU A 367 -23.36 -45.26 35.51
CA GLU A 367 -24.02 -46.50 35.09
C GLU A 367 -23.80 -47.65 36.09
N GLU A 368 -22.57 -47.84 36.59
CA GLU A 368 -22.25 -48.80 37.67
C GLU A 368 -23.09 -48.49 38.92
N LEU A 369 -23.13 -47.22 39.34
CA LEU A 369 -23.96 -46.78 40.47
C LEU A 369 -25.44 -47.09 40.25
N THR A 370 -25.93 -46.90 39.03
CA THR A 370 -27.32 -47.22 38.67
C THR A 370 -27.59 -48.71 38.80
N LEU A 371 -26.66 -49.58 38.41
CA LEU A 371 -26.79 -51.03 38.58
C LEU A 371 -26.82 -51.45 40.05
N TYR A 372 -25.93 -50.91 40.89
CA TYR A 372 -25.96 -51.19 42.34
C TYR A 372 -27.28 -50.75 42.98
N LEU A 373 -27.82 -49.58 42.61
CA LEU A 373 -29.10 -49.10 43.11
C LEU A 373 -30.27 -50.00 42.69
N ILE A 374 -30.25 -50.53 41.46
CA ILE A 374 -31.25 -51.49 40.99
C ILE A 374 -31.17 -52.78 41.80
N GLU A 375 -29.98 -53.28 42.08
CA GLU A 375 -29.77 -54.49 42.90
C GLU A 375 -30.23 -54.28 44.35
N GLU A 376 -29.84 -53.16 44.96
CA GLU A 376 -30.22 -52.79 46.32
C GLU A 376 -31.75 -52.64 46.44
N HIS A 377 -32.40 -52.01 45.46
CA HIS A 377 -33.85 -51.88 45.44
C HIS A 377 -34.56 -53.24 45.39
N LYS A 378 -34.05 -54.18 44.57
CA LYS A 378 -34.58 -55.55 44.52
C LYS A 378 -34.41 -56.27 45.86
N ALA A 379 -33.25 -56.14 46.50
CA ALA A 379 -33.00 -56.71 47.82
C ALA A 379 -33.94 -56.11 48.89
N ASN A 380 -34.17 -54.80 48.84
CA ASN A 380 -35.07 -54.10 49.75
C ASN A 380 -36.51 -54.60 49.61
N LEU A 381 -37.02 -54.73 48.38
CA LEU A 381 -38.36 -55.28 48.12
C LEU A 381 -38.50 -56.70 48.67
N LYS A 382 -37.50 -57.56 48.44
CA LYS A 382 -37.50 -58.92 48.98
C LYS A 382 -37.53 -58.92 50.52
N LEU A 383 -36.74 -58.07 51.16
CA LEU A 383 -36.77 -57.92 52.62
C LEU A 383 -38.13 -57.41 53.12
N GLN A 384 -38.78 -56.49 52.40
CA GLN A 384 -40.12 -56.02 52.75
C GLN A 384 -41.17 -57.14 52.66
N GLU A 385 -41.09 -57.98 51.63
CA GLU A 385 -41.96 -59.16 51.47
C GLU A 385 -41.75 -60.17 52.60
N GLU A 386 -40.49 -60.49 52.93
CA GLU A 386 -40.14 -61.39 54.04
C GLU A 386 -40.63 -60.83 55.39
N VAL A 387 -40.46 -59.53 55.63
CA VAL A 387 -40.96 -58.85 56.83
C VAL A 387 -42.49 -58.90 56.89
N ALA A 388 -43.18 -58.71 55.78
CA ALA A 388 -44.64 -58.81 55.72
C ALA A 388 -45.13 -60.23 56.03
N GLU A 389 -44.45 -61.26 55.52
CA GLU A 389 -44.78 -62.65 55.79
C GLU A 389 -44.53 -63.03 57.26
N LEU A 390 -43.41 -62.58 57.84
CA LEU A 390 -43.09 -62.79 59.26
C LEU A 390 -44.13 -62.13 60.17
N LYS A 391 -44.56 -60.91 59.87
CA LYS A 391 -45.63 -60.23 60.63
C LYS A 391 -46.93 -61.02 60.58
N LYS A 392 -47.32 -61.54 59.41
CA LYS A 392 -48.52 -62.37 59.25
C LYS A 392 -48.43 -63.68 60.05
N LYS A 393 -47.24 -64.29 60.18
CA LYS A 393 -47.04 -65.48 61.02
C LYS A 393 -47.11 -65.19 62.52
N LEU A 394 -46.72 -63.98 62.94
CA LEU A 394 -46.83 -63.51 64.32
C LEU A 394 -48.27 -63.16 64.72
N GLU A 395 -49.10 -62.65 63.80
CA GLU A 395 -50.51 -62.33 64.04
C GLU A 395 -51.45 -63.54 64.04
N ASN A 396 -51.04 -64.67 63.46
CA ASN A 396 -51.80 -65.93 63.43
C ASN A 396 -51.41 -66.92 64.54
N LYS A 397 -50.65 -66.48 65.54
CA LYS A 397 -50.37 -67.17 66.80
C LYS A 397 -51.11 -66.46 67.91
#